data_AF-A0A950SGL3-F1
#
_entry.id   AF-A0A950SGL3-F1
#
_cell.length_a   1.000
_cell.length_b   1.000
_cell.length_c   1.000
_cell.angle_alpha   90.00
_cell.angle_beta   90.00
_cell.angle_gamma   90.00
#
_symmetry.space_group_name_H-M   'P 1'
#
loop_
_entity.id
_entity.type
_entity.pdbx_description
1 polymer ?
#
loop_
_entity_poly.entity_id
_entity_poly.type
_entity_poly.pdbx_seq_one_letter_code
_entity_poly.pdbx_strand_id
1 'polypeptide(L)'
;MRQRLEIKRSDAHSNNRLLSTIRNYLPGAWIAPKNNELITLYRLRYRMALEEQKYDAALIFLNKILELDPLNAEAKLCKGEIYHRCLQDYARAVEQYNKVLRITGDSASEAIHLRARAAMAEIMELLS
;
A
#
# COMPACT_ATOMS: atom_id res chain seq x y z
N MET A 1 3.99 37.61 -22.94
CA MET A 1 3.11 37.10 -21.86
C MET A 1 3.07 35.58 -21.98
N ARG A 2 3.69 34.84 -21.05
CA ARG A 2 3.78 33.37 -21.11
C ARG A 2 2.51 32.74 -20.53
N GLN A 3 1.90 31.84 -21.30
CA GLN A 3 0.74 31.04 -20.91
C GLN A 3 1.01 30.27 -19.61
N ARG A 4 0.14 30.47 -18.62
CA ARG A 4 0.11 29.71 -17.37
C ARG A 4 -0.69 28.45 -17.65
N LEU A 5 -0.01 27.31 -17.75
CA LEU A 5 -0.62 26.00 -17.94
C LEU A 5 -1.68 25.75 -16.87
N GLU A 6 -2.94 25.68 -17.29
CA GLU A 6 -4.06 25.21 -16.48
C GLU A 6 -3.87 23.71 -16.22
N ILE A 7 -3.39 23.38 -15.03
CA ILE A 7 -3.50 22.02 -14.53
C ILE A 7 -4.98 21.79 -14.22
N LYS A 8 -5.65 21.07 -15.12
CA LYS A 8 -7.04 20.64 -15.00
C LYS A 8 -7.28 20.07 -13.60
N ARG A 9 -8.16 20.75 -12.85
CA ARG A 9 -8.84 20.20 -11.68
C ARG A 9 -9.73 19.05 -12.17
N SER A 10 -9.21 17.83 -12.24
CA SER A 10 -10.06 16.64 -12.34
C SER A 10 -10.12 15.95 -10.99
N ASP A 11 -11.22 16.22 -10.30
CA ASP A 11 -11.93 15.27 -9.46
C ASP A 11 -11.13 14.58 -8.35
N ALA A 12 -10.66 15.39 -7.42
CA ALA A 12 -10.37 14.94 -6.06
C ALA A 12 -11.65 14.91 -5.20
N HIS A 13 -12.81 14.51 -5.76
CA HIS A 13 -14.02 14.23 -4.97
C HIS A 13 -13.87 12.96 -4.10
N SER A 14 -12.77 12.24 -4.28
CA SER A 14 -12.23 11.22 -3.38
C SER A 14 -11.09 11.76 -2.50
N ASN A 15 -11.04 13.08 -2.22
CA ASN A 15 -10.26 13.63 -1.11
C ASN A 15 -10.87 13.20 0.22
N ASN A 16 -10.64 11.91 0.50
CA ASN A 16 -10.21 11.34 1.76
C ASN A 16 -10.94 11.93 2.97
N ARG A 17 -11.88 11.16 3.54
CA ARG A 17 -12.47 11.45 4.86
C ARG A 17 -11.43 11.93 5.87
N LEU A 18 -10.20 11.42 5.78
CA LEU A 18 -9.05 11.85 6.56
C LEU A 18 -8.65 13.34 6.40
N LEU A 19 -8.60 13.85 5.18
CA LEU A 19 -8.33 15.27 4.94
C LEU A 19 -9.48 16.13 5.48
N SER A 20 -10.74 15.67 5.37
CA SER A 20 -11.87 16.35 6.00
C SER A 20 -11.84 16.29 7.53
N THR A 21 -11.40 15.17 8.12
CA THR A 21 -11.23 15.03 9.58
C THR A 21 -10.15 15.99 10.06
N ILE A 22 -8.95 15.98 9.46
CA ILE A 22 -7.85 16.88 9.84
C ILE A 22 -8.26 18.35 9.65
N ARG A 23 -8.94 18.68 8.54
CA ARG A 23 -9.50 20.01 8.29
C ARG A 23 -10.52 20.45 9.34
N ASN A 24 -11.38 19.54 9.81
CA ASN A 24 -12.42 19.85 10.82
C ASN A 24 -11.84 20.06 12.22
N TYR A 25 -10.80 19.32 12.61
CA TYR A 25 -10.22 19.41 13.96
C TYR A 25 -9.15 20.49 14.11
N LEU A 26 -8.53 20.97 13.03
CA LEU A 26 -7.51 22.03 13.06
C LEU A 26 -7.74 23.09 11.96
N PRO A 27 -8.82 23.88 12.03
CA PRO A 27 -9.26 24.78 10.95
C PRO A 27 -8.33 25.99 10.65
N GLY A 28 -7.16 26.12 11.31
CA GLY A 28 -6.25 27.26 11.15
C GLY A 28 -4.83 26.94 10.65
N ALA A 29 -4.44 25.67 10.56
CA ALA A 29 -3.09 25.26 10.18
C ALA A 29 -3.16 24.18 9.09
N TRP A 30 -3.53 24.58 7.88
CA TRP A 30 -3.40 23.68 6.74
C TRP A 30 -1.92 23.55 6.36
N ILE A 31 -1.20 22.76 7.14
CA ILE A 31 0.09 22.21 6.74
C ILE A 31 -0.27 20.91 6.03
N ALA A 32 -0.02 20.84 4.71
CA ALA A 32 -0.19 19.61 3.98
C ALA A 32 0.65 18.52 4.69
N PRO A 33 0.05 17.43 5.18
CA PRO A 33 0.81 16.40 5.88
C PRO A 33 1.87 15.88 4.93
N LYS A 34 3.10 15.74 5.43
CA LYS A 34 4.19 15.20 4.60
C LYS A 34 3.79 13.77 4.19
N ASN A 35 4.19 13.34 2.99
CA ASN A 35 3.87 11.99 2.49
C ASN A 35 4.23 10.90 3.51
N ASN A 36 5.32 11.08 4.27
CA ASN A 36 5.74 10.15 5.33
C ASN A 36 4.74 10.06 6.50
N GLU A 37 4.06 11.14 6.88
CA GLU A 37 3.06 11.15 7.96
C GLU A 37 1.79 10.40 7.52
N LEU A 38 1.36 10.61 6.26
CA LEU A 38 0.25 9.88 5.67
C LEU A 38 0.56 8.38 5.55
N ILE A 39 1.75 8.02 5.08
CA ILE A 39 2.19 6.61 5.02
C ILE A 39 2.16 6.00 6.43
N THR A 40 2.65 6.69 7.45
CA THR A 40 2.64 6.21 8.84
C THR A 40 1.23 5.99 9.36
N LEU A 41 0.31 6.91 9.06
CA LEU A 41 -1.09 6.77 9.43
C LEU A 41 -1.78 5.60 8.74
N TYR A 42 -1.57 5.42 7.44
CA TYR A 42 -2.10 4.27 6.71
C TYR A 42 -1.48 2.96 7.19
N ARG A 43 -0.21 3.00 7.61
CA ARG A 43 0.45 1.86 8.27
C ARG A 43 -0.27 1.44 9.56
N LEU A 44 -0.64 2.40 10.40
CA LEU A 44 -1.41 2.11 11.61
C LEU A 44 -2.80 1.56 11.27
N ARG A 45 -3.50 2.19 10.32
CA ARG A 45 -4.86 1.80 9.92
C ARG A 45 -4.93 0.41 9.30
N TYR A 46 -3.97 0.02 8.45
CA TYR A 46 -3.96 -1.36 7.93
C TYR A 46 -3.69 -2.36 9.04
N ARG A 47 -2.80 -2.07 10.00
CA ARG A 47 -2.52 -2.99 11.13
C ARG A 47 -3.76 -3.22 11.99
N MET A 48 -4.45 -2.15 12.35
CA MET A 48 -5.72 -2.27 13.08
C MET A 48 -6.75 -3.07 12.28
N ALA A 49 -6.83 -2.85 10.96
CA ALA A 49 -7.72 -3.64 10.11
C ALA A 49 -7.34 -5.13 10.07
N LEU A 50 -6.05 -5.48 10.12
CA LEU A 50 -5.59 -6.87 10.20
C LEU A 50 -5.92 -7.51 11.55
N GLU A 51 -5.77 -6.78 12.66
CA GLU A 51 -6.15 -7.22 14.01
C GLU A 51 -7.66 -7.52 14.08
N GLU A 52 -8.48 -6.70 13.41
CA GLU A 52 -9.92 -6.91 13.27
C GLU A 52 -10.30 -7.92 12.16
N GLN A 53 -9.31 -8.55 11.50
CA GLN A 53 -9.51 -9.48 10.37
C GLN A 53 -10.29 -8.88 9.19
N LYS A 54 -10.31 -7.54 9.06
CA LYS A 54 -10.94 -6.80 7.96
C LYS A 54 -9.96 -6.65 6.79
N TYR A 55 -9.74 -7.76 6.07
CA TYR A 55 -8.74 -7.83 5.01
C TYR A 55 -8.98 -6.85 3.85
N ASP A 56 -10.24 -6.65 3.44
CA ASP A 56 -10.57 -5.67 2.39
C ASP A 56 -10.19 -4.24 2.80
N ALA A 57 -10.45 -3.88 4.06
CA ALA A 57 -10.06 -2.58 4.61
C ALA A 57 -8.54 -2.45 4.69
N ALA A 58 -7.83 -3.51 5.10
CA ALA A 58 -6.37 -3.53 5.11
C ALA A 58 -5.78 -3.31 3.70
N LEU A 59 -6.35 -3.95 2.68
CA LEU A 59 -5.96 -3.77 1.27
C LEU A 59 -6.19 -2.34 0.78
N ILE A 60 -7.27 -1.68 1.20
CA ILE A 60 -7.53 -0.26 0.88
C ILE A 60 -6.41 0.62 1.43
N PHE A 61 -6.03 0.45 2.70
CA PHE A 61 -4.97 1.26 3.30
C PHE A 61 -3.58 0.97 2.70
N LEU A 62 -3.30 -0.29 2.37
CA LEU A 62 -2.07 -0.64 1.63
C LEU A 62 -2.04 -0.01 0.24
N ASN A 63 -3.17 0.08 -0.47
CA ASN A 63 -3.26 0.82 -1.73
C ASN A 63 -2.98 2.31 -1.53
N LYS A 64 -3.46 2.92 -0.44
CA LYS A 64 -3.14 4.31 -0.12
C LYS A 64 -1.65 4.55 0.16
N ILE A 65 -0.96 3.58 0.77
CA ILE A 65 0.51 3.64 0.89
C ILE A 65 1.15 3.60 -0.49
N LEU A 66 0.70 2.69 -1.36
CA LEU A 66 1.26 2.52 -2.71
C LEU A 66 0.92 3.68 -3.67
N GLU A 67 -0.16 4.43 -3.44
CA GLU A 67 -0.45 5.69 -4.15
C GLU A 67 0.60 6.77 -3.81
N LEU A 68 1.10 6.79 -2.57
CA LEU A 68 2.09 7.76 -2.09
C LEU A 68 3.54 7.31 -2.35
N ASP A 69 3.80 6.01 -2.26
CA ASP A 69 5.09 5.38 -2.51
C ASP A 69 4.88 4.11 -3.36
N PRO A 70 4.86 4.25 -4.70
CA PRO A 70 4.62 3.13 -5.62
C PRO A 70 5.67 2.02 -5.56
N LEU A 71 6.88 2.33 -5.09
CA LEU A 71 8.01 1.42 -4.99
C LEU A 71 8.15 0.79 -3.60
N ASN A 72 7.17 0.99 -2.71
CA ASN A 72 7.19 0.41 -1.37
C ASN A 72 7.08 -1.13 -1.43
N ALA A 73 8.22 -1.82 -1.37
CA ALA A 73 8.29 -3.28 -1.43
C ALA A 73 7.57 -3.94 -0.24
N GLU A 74 7.66 -3.34 0.94
CA GLU A 74 6.99 -3.81 2.16
C GLU A 74 5.46 -3.80 1.99
N ALA A 75 4.87 -2.71 1.50
CA ALA A 75 3.43 -2.64 1.28
C ALA A 75 2.95 -3.66 0.24
N LYS A 76 3.74 -3.93 -0.81
CA LYS A 76 3.42 -4.98 -1.79
C LYS A 76 3.53 -6.39 -1.18
N LEU A 77 4.56 -6.63 -0.35
CA LEU A 77 4.72 -7.90 0.37
C LEU A 77 3.52 -8.16 1.26
N CYS A 78 3.09 -7.17 2.07
CA CYS A 78 1.92 -7.29 2.93
C CYS A 78 0.64 -7.56 2.14
N LYS A 79 0.43 -6.92 0.98
CA LYS A 79 -0.71 -7.26 0.10
C LYS A 79 -0.64 -8.72 -0.37
N GLY A 80 0.53 -9.18 -0.77
CA GLY A 80 0.75 -10.58 -1.15
C GLY A 80 0.41 -11.54 -0.02
N GLU A 81 0.85 -11.25 1.21
CA GLU A 81 0.53 -12.05 2.40
C GLU A 81 -0.95 -12.10 2.73
N ILE A 82 -1.68 -10.99 2.59
CA ILE A 82 -3.14 -10.97 2.78
C ILE A 82 -3.83 -11.86 1.73
N TYR A 83 -3.46 -11.71 0.45
CA TYR A 83 -4.02 -12.56 -0.60
C TYR A 83 -3.70 -14.04 -0.39
N HIS A 84 -2.45 -14.35 -0.01
CA HIS A 84 -1.99 -15.71 0.23
C HIS A 84 -2.67 -16.35 1.45
N ARG A 85 -2.51 -15.74 2.63
CA ARG A 85 -2.81 -16.39 3.92
C ARG A 85 -4.22 -16.11 4.43
N CYS A 86 -4.83 -15.00 4.02
CA CYS A 86 -6.14 -14.59 4.53
C CYS A 86 -7.26 -14.84 3.53
N LEU A 87 -7.01 -14.57 2.25
CA LEU A 87 -8.02 -14.69 1.18
C LEU A 87 -7.86 -15.94 0.31
N GLN A 88 -6.75 -16.66 0.44
CA GLN A 88 -6.40 -17.83 -0.40
C GLN A 88 -6.45 -17.54 -1.92
N ASP A 89 -6.29 -16.27 -2.31
CA ASP A 89 -6.19 -15.83 -3.70
C ASP A 89 -4.72 -15.89 -4.13
N TYR A 90 -4.26 -17.10 -4.44
CA TYR A 90 -2.87 -17.36 -4.80
C TYR A 90 -2.44 -16.64 -6.07
N ALA A 91 -3.34 -16.44 -7.03
CA ALA A 91 -3.05 -15.72 -8.27
C ALA A 91 -2.67 -14.26 -7.99
N ARG A 92 -3.47 -13.55 -7.18
CA ARG A 92 -3.15 -12.18 -6.79
C ARG A 92 -1.96 -12.11 -5.85
N ALA A 93 -1.78 -13.10 -4.97
CA ALA A 93 -0.61 -13.17 -4.10
C ALA A 93 0.71 -13.24 -4.89
N VAL A 94 0.78 -14.18 -5.84
CA VAL A 94 1.94 -14.35 -6.74
C VAL A 94 2.21 -13.08 -7.54
N GLU A 95 1.17 -12.39 -8.02
CA GLU A 95 1.33 -11.11 -8.72
C GLU A 95 2.00 -10.05 -7.82
N GLN A 96 1.63 -9.95 -6.55
CA GLN A 96 2.25 -8.99 -5.64
C GLN A 96 3.68 -9.39 -5.28
N TYR A 97 3.96 -10.67 -5.02
CA TYR A 97 5.31 -11.13 -4.73
C TYR A 97 6.26 -10.94 -5.91
N ASN A 98 5.82 -11.18 -7.15
CA ASN A 98 6.60 -10.86 -8.34
C ASN A 98 6.94 -9.35 -8.42
N LYS A 99 6.00 -8.47 -8.05
CA LYS A 99 6.28 -7.03 -8.00
C LYS A 99 7.33 -6.70 -6.94
N VAL A 100 7.34 -7.38 -5.79
CA VAL A 100 8.39 -7.23 -4.77
C VAL A 100 9.75 -7.63 -5.33
N LEU A 101 9.86 -8.81 -5.94
CA LEU A 101 11.11 -9.31 -6.52
C LEU A 101 11.66 -8.38 -7.62
N ARG A 102 10.78 -7.77 -8.42
CA ARG A 102 11.18 -6.77 -9.43
C ARG A 102 11.74 -5.48 -8.82
N ILE A 103 11.29 -5.09 -7.64
CA ILE A 103 11.73 -3.86 -6.96
C ILE A 103 13.05 -4.09 -6.24
N THR A 104 13.15 -5.18 -5.47
CA THR A 104 14.37 -5.52 -4.74
C THR A 104 15.48 -6.02 -5.66
N GLY A 105 15.14 -6.42 -6.89
CA GLY A 105 16.08 -6.92 -7.88
C GLY A 105 16.72 -8.23 -7.41
N ASP A 106 17.92 -8.54 -7.90
CA ASP A 106 18.68 -9.72 -7.47
C ASP A 106 19.45 -9.49 -6.15
N SER A 107 19.07 -8.47 -5.38
CA SER A 107 19.58 -8.24 -4.03
C SER A 107 18.98 -9.29 -3.08
N ALA A 108 19.45 -10.52 -3.21
CA ALA A 108 19.06 -11.67 -2.40
C ALA A 108 19.34 -11.48 -0.89
N SER A 109 20.09 -10.43 -0.51
CA SER A 109 20.38 -10.08 0.88
C SER A 109 19.26 -9.30 1.57
N GLU A 110 18.28 -8.77 0.84
CA GLU A 110 17.19 -8.01 1.45
C GLU A 110 16.12 -8.95 2.03
N ALA A 111 15.83 -8.85 3.33
CA ALA A 111 14.90 -9.75 4.03
C ALA A 111 13.52 -9.83 3.35
N ILE A 112 13.05 -8.73 2.76
CA ILE A 112 11.79 -8.64 2.02
C ILE A 112 11.83 -9.51 0.75
N HIS A 113 12.96 -9.54 0.05
CA HIS A 113 13.15 -10.37 -1.15
C HIS A 113 13.06 -11.86 -0.80
N LEU A 114 13.75 -12.29 0.24
CA LEU A 114 13.73 -13.69 0.70
C LEU A 114 12.32 -14.11 1.13
N ARG A 115 11.59 -13.25 1.84
CA ARG A 115 10.19 -13.52 2.23
C ARG A 115 9.27 -13.68 1.02
N ALA A 116 9.38 -12.82 0.01
CA ALA A 116 8.59 -12.94 -1.21
C ALA A 116 8.89 -14.25 -1.96
N ARG A 117 10.17 -14.63 -2.09
CA ARG A 117 10.57 -15.89 -2.72
C ARG A 117 10.06 -17.11 -1.94
N ALA A 118 10.20 -17.11 -0.62
CA ALA A 118 9.71 -18.19 0.23
C ALA A 118 8.19 -18.34 0.13
N ALA A 119 7.45 -17.24 0.19
CA ALA A 119 5.99 -17.28 0.05
C ALA A 119 5.53 -17.78 -1.32
N MET A 120 6.27 -17.48 -2.40
CA MET A 120 5.98 -18.04 -3.72
C MET A 120 6.26 -19.55 -3.78
N ALA A 121 7.34 -20.03 -3.15
CA ALA A 121 7.63 -21.46 -3.07
C ALA A 121 6.53 -22.19 -2.28
N GLU A 122 6.10 -21.65 -1.14
CA GLU A 122 4.96 -22.16 -0.36
C GLU A 122 3.71 -22.32 -1.23
N ILE A 123 3.37 -21.29 -2.03
CA ILE A 123 2.21 -21.35 -2.94
C ILE A 123 2.39 -22.44 -4.01
N MET A 124 3.59 -22.61 -4.57
CA MET A 124 3.84 -23.64 -5.58
C MET A 124 3.67 -25.04 -5.01
N GLU A 125 4.13 -25.29 -3.79
CA GLU A 125 3.94 -26.57 -3.09
C GLU A 125 2.46 -26.84 -2.77
N LEU A 126 1.68 -25.81 -2.45
CA LEU A 126 0.24 -25.95 -2.22
C LEU A 126 -0.56 -26.28 -3.50
N LEU A 127 -0.01 -25.96 -4.67
CA LEU A 127 -0.66 -26.12 -5.97
C LEU A 127 -0.15 -27.34 -6.77
N SER A 128 0.89 -28.03 -6.29
CA SER A 128 1.42 -29.27 -6.86
C SER A 128 0.64 -30.49 -6.43
#